data_AF-A0A5C9B7G0-F1
#
_entry.id   AF-A0A5C9B7G0-F1
#
_cell.length_a   1.000
_cell.length_b   1.000
_cell.length_c   1.000
_cell.angle_alpha   90.00
_cell.angle_beta   90.00
_cell.angle_gamma   90.00
#
_symmetry.space_group_name_H-M   'P 1'
#
loop_
_entity.id
_entity.type
_entity.pdbx_description
1 polymer ?
#
loop_
_entity_poly.entity_id
_entity_poly.type
_entity_poly.pdbx_seq_one_letter_code
_entity_poly.pdbx_strand_id
1 'polypeptide(L)'
;MFNAFPQVIFPISVLAQISNQELVSYSWIFPNVVTNGHWWYSNIPTYIESDCRARLQAVPRTKQIGYYSDMYKLEFALPKFGMYRRILAKVLAEDFVIGRSWSEERALELGRQNLRGNVETIFGVTGR
;
A
#
# COMPACT_ATOMS: atom_id res chain seq x y z
N MET A 1 -19.42 5.02 -10.83
CA MET A 1 -19.00 5.28 -9.43
C MET A 1 -17.89 6.34 -9.36
N PHE A 2 -16.65 6.07 -9.77
CA PHE A 2 -15.51 7.00 -9.58
C PHE A 2 -15.72 8.40 -10.21
N ASN A 3 -16.29 8.47 -11.42
CA ASN A 3 -16.64 9.75 -12.06
C ASN A 3 -17.78 10.51 -11.37
N ALA A 4 -18.75 9.80 -10.80
CA ALA A 4 -19.94 10.41 -10.22
C ALA A 4 -19.69 11.03 -8.84
N PHE A 5 -18.64 10.57 -8.15
CA PHE A 5 -18.29 11.01 -6.80
C PHE A 5 -16.82 11.46 -6.72
N PRO A 6 -16.44 12.54 -7.41
CA PRO A 6 -15.04 12.97 -7.51
C PRO A 6 -14.45 13.40 -6.15
N GLN A 7 -15.30 13.79 -5.21
CA GLN A 7 -14.89 14.23 -3.85
C GLN A 7 -14.80 13.08 -2.84
N VAL A 8 -15.20 11.85 -3.22
CA VAL A 8 -15.14 10.68 -2.33
C VAL A 8 -13.89 9.89 -2.66
N ILE A 9 -13.01 9.70 -1.68
CA ILE A 9 -11.84 8.81 -1.82
C ILE A 9 -12.31 7.36 -1.66
N PHE A 10 -11.86 6.49 -2.56
CA PHE A 10 -12.14 5.05 -2.57
C PHE A 10 -10.86 4.25 -2.29
N PRO A 11 -10.60 3.87 -1.02
CA PRO A 11 -9.58 2.87 -0.69
C PRO A 11 -10.08 1.48 -1.11
N ILE A 12 -9.49 0.92 -2.17
CA ILE A 12 -9.93 -0.35 -2.77
C ILE A 12 -8.92 -1.45 -2.50
N SER A 13 -9.44 -2.58 -2.04
CA SER A 13 -8.72 -3.84 -1.95
C SER A 13 -9.31 -4.81 -2.99
N VAL A 14 -8.46 -5.57 -3.67
CA VAL A 14 -8.89 -6.61 -4.61
C VAL A 14 -8.56 -8.00 -4.04
N LEU A 15 -9.43 -8.98 -4.31
CA LEU A 15 -9.26 -10.34 -3.79
C LEU A 15 -8.37 -11.20 -4.68
N ALA A 16 -8.58 -11.14 -5.99
CA ALA A 16 -7.81 -11.89 -6.97
C ALA A 16 -6.54 -11.13 -7.33
N GLN A 17 -5.38 -11.82 -7.29
CA GLN A 17 -4.09 -11.20 -7.57
C GLN A 17 -4.04 -10.57 -8.97
N ILE A 18 -4.67 -11.19 -9.98
CA ILE A 18 -4.71 -10.65 -11.35
C ILE A 18 -5.34 -9.25 -11.44
N SER A 19 -6.24 -8.90 -10.52
CA SER A 19 -6.92 -7.61 -10.50
C SER A 19 -6.06 -6.50 -9.90
N ASN A 20 -4.89 -6.82 -9.33
CA ASN A 20 -3.99 -5.79 -8.79
C ASN A 20 -3.49 -4.85 -9.88
N GLN A 21 -3.20 -5.35 -11.08
CA GLN A 21 -2.72 -4.51 -12.18
C GLN A 21 -3.78 -3.53 -12.67
N GLU A 22 -5.05 -3.96 -12.70
CA GLU A 22 -6.16 -3.05 -12.96
C GLU A 22 -6.26 -2.01 -11.83
N LEU A 23 -6.22 -2.42 -10.57
CA LEU A 23 -6.23 -1.48 -9.44
C LEU A 23 -5.11 -0.44 -9.53
N VAL A 24 -3.88 -0.84 -9.87
CA VAL A 24 -2.75 0.08 -10.12
C VAL A 24 -3.10 1.09 -11.21
N SER A 25 -3.65 0.62 -12.33
CA SER A 25 -4.05 1.49 -13.45
C SER A 25 -5.12 2.49 -13.05
N TYR A 26 -6.15 2.06 -12.31
CA TYR A 26 -7.20 2.94 -11.81
C TYR A 26 -6.66 3.94 -10.78
N SER A 27 -5.80 3.51 -9.85
CA SER A 27 -5.15 4.38 -8.88
C SER A 27 -4.12 5.32 -9.50
N TRP A 28 -3.57 5.01 -10.66
CA TRP A 28 -2.74 5.94 -11.42
C TRP A 28 -3.61 7.04 -12.05
N ILE A 29 -4.72 6.67 -12.69
CA ILE A 29 -5.53 7.61 -13.47
C ILE A 29 -6.55 8.39 -12.64
N PHE A 30 -7.36 7.72 -11.83
CA PHE A 30 -8.45 8.37 -11.10
C PHE A 30 -7.95 9.01 -9.82
N PRO A 31 -8.09 10.33 -9.62
CA PRO A 31 -7.55 11.03 -8.44
C PRO A 31 -8.14 10.50 -7.13
N ASN A 32 -9.35 9.95 -7.17
CA ASN A 32 -10.09 9.46 -6.02
C ASN A 32 -10.02 7.94 -5.80
N VAL A 33 -9.19 7.21 -6.54
CA VAL A 33 -8.97 5.76 -6.31
C VAL A 33 -7.62 5.53 -5.64
N VAL A 34 -7.62 4.86 -4.49
CA VAL A 34 -6.46 4.60 -3.64
C VAL A 34 -6.29 3.10 -3.47
N THR A 35 -5.06 2.60 -3.57
CA THR A 35 -4.78 1.18 -3.28
C THR A 35 -4.81 0.94 -1.78
N ASN A 36 -5.52 -0.09 -1.32
CA ASN A 36 -5.66 -0.38 0.10
C ASN A 36 -5.25 -1.82 0.43
N GLY A 37 -4.10 -1.98 1.07
CA GLY A 37 -3.64 -3.25 1.63
C GLY A 37 -3.58 -4.43 0.65
N HIS A 38 -3.53 -5.64 1.21
CA HIS A 38 -3.49 -6.90 0.48
C HIS A 38 -4.47 -7.85 1.14
N TRP A 39 -5.55 -8.17 0.44
CA TRP A 39 -6.74 -8.70 1.11
C TRP A 39 -6.85 -10.22 1.03
N TRP A 40 -7.13 -10.83 2.18
CA TRP A 40 -7.56 -12.22 2.30
C TRP A 40 -6.66 -13.21 1.55
N TYR A 41 -7.12 -13.83 0.46
CA TYR A 41 -6.32 -14.80 -0.30
C TYR A 41 -5.11 -14.19 -1.00
N SER A 42 -5.14 -12.88 -1.28
CA SER A 42 -3.96 -12.13 -1.75
C SER A 42 -3.02 -11.72 -0.62
N ASN A 43 -3.35 -12.01 0.65
CA ASN A 43 -2.55 -11.66 1.81
C ASN A 43 -1.46 -12.72 2.13
N ILE A 44 -0.66 -13.05 1.14
CA ILE A 44 0.49 -13.97 1.27
C ILE A 44 1.73 -13.39 0.59
N PRO A 45 2.95 -13.75 1.02
CA PRO A 45 4.18 -13.09 0.55
C PRO A 45 4.35 -13.06 -0.96
N THR A 46 4.05 -14.17 -1.64
CA THR A 46 4.21 -14.30 -3.10
C THR A 46 3.44 -13.23 -3.88
N TYR A 47 2.22 -12.90 -3.46
CA TYR A 47 1.39 -11.91 -4.13
C TYR A 47 1.67 -10.50 -3.62
N ILE A 48 1.83 -10.34 -2.31
CA ILE A 48 2.15 -9.04 -1.71
C ILE A 48 3.41 -8.43 -2.32
N GLU A 49 4.46 -9.22 -2.55
CA GLU A 49 5.72 -8.67 -3.09
C GLU A 49 5.52 -8.08 -4.49
N SER A 50 4.91 -8.84 -5.41
CA SER A 50 4.65 -8.37 -6.77
C SER A 50 3.71 -7.16 -6.78
N ASP A 51 2.65 -7.22 -5.98
CA ASP A 51 1.64 -6.17 -5.91
C ASP A 51 2.20 -4.88 -5.30
N CYS A 52 2.90 -4.99 -4.17
CA CYS A 52 3.54 -3.86 -3.49
C CYS A 52 4.54 -3.17 -4.41
N ARG A 53 5.35 -3.97 -5.14
CA ARG A 53 6.32 -3.46 -6.10
C ARG A 53 5.66 -2.65 -7.21
N ALA A 54 4.65 -3.21 -7.88
CA ALA A 54 3.93 -2.52 -8.94
C ALA A 54 3.31 -1.19 -8.46
N ARG A 55 2.70 -1.19 -7.26
CA ARG A 55 2.07 0.00 -6.67
C ARG A 55 3.09 1.09 -6.34
N LEU A 56 4.19 0.75 -5.67
CA LEU A 56 5.22 1.72 -5.29
C LEU A 56 5.91 2.37 -6.50
N GLN A 57 5.99 1.67 -7.62
CA GLN A 57 6.63 2.18 -8.83
C GLN A 57 5.71 3.02 -9.73
N ALA A 58 4.39 2.76 -9.72
CA ALA A 58 3.45 3.40 -10.66
C ALA A 58 2.46 4.37 -10.00
N VAL A 59 1.95 4.06 -8.82
CA VAL A 59 0.91 4.88 -8.15
C VAL A 59 1.57 6.03 -7.39
N PRO A 60 0.99 7.26 -7.38
CA PRO A 60 1.50 8.35 -6.55
C PRO A 60 1.68 7.92 -5.08
N ARG A 61 2.82 8.28 -4.46
CA ARG A 61 3.15 7.88 -3.08
C ARG A 61 2.10 8.30 -2.03
N THR A 62 1.24 9.27 -2.35
CA THR A 62 0.14 9.77 -1.50
C THR A 62 -1.16 8.96 -1.61
N LYS A 63 -1.26 8.01 -2.53
CA LYS A 63 -2.49 7.26 -2.85
C LYS A 63 -2.39 5.77 -2.56
N GLN A 64 -1.61 5.41 -1.55
CA GLN A 64 -1.30 4.02 -1.23
C GLN A 64 -1.38 3.79 0.28
N ILE A 65 -2.28 2.93 0.72
CA ILE A 65 -2.28 2.40 2.09
C ILE A 65 -1.63 1.03 2.03
N GLY A 66 -0.49 0.88 2.71
CA GLY A 66 0.35 -0.30 2.59
C GLY A 66 -0.32 -1.58 3.06
N TYR A 67 -0.94 -1.54 4.24
CA TYR A 67 -1.41 -2.76 4.89
C TYR A 67 -2.45 -2.51 5.97
N TYR A 68 -3.34 -3.49 6.14
CA TYR A 68 -4.23 -3.62 7.30
C TYR A 68 -4.26 -5.08 7.71
N SER A 69 -4.50 -5.35 9.00
CA SER A 69 -4.35 -6.71 9.54
C SER A 69 -5.55 -7.62 9.26
N ASP A 70 -6.75 -7.06 9.10
CA ASP A 70 -8.00 -7.85 9.06
C ASP A 70 -8.02 -8.86 10.23
N MET A 71 -7.67 -8.37 11.42
CA MET A 71 -7.49 -9.19 12.61
C MET A 71 -8.79 -9.24 13.40
N TYR A 72 -9.20 -10.45 13.78
CA TYR A 72 -10.28 -10.63 14.74
C TYR A 72 -9.81 -10.50 16.20
N LYS A 73 -8.52 -10.73 16.44
CA LYS A 73 -7.86 -10.68 17.76
C LYS A 73 -6.50 -9.99 17.66
N LEU A 74 -6.11 -9.30 18.73
CA LEU A 74 -4.94 -8.41 18.74
C LEU A 74 -3.63 -9.15 18.48
N GLU A 75 -3.53 -10.41 18.90
CA GLU A 75 -2.36 -11.27 18.73
C GLU A 75 -2.00 -11.47 17.25
N PHE A 76 -2.97 -11.30 16.34
CA PHE A 76 -2.73 -11.42 14.90
C PHE A 76 -2.17 -10.15 14.27
N ALA A 77 -2.23 -8.97 14.92
CA ALA A 77 -1.63 -7.75 14.37
C ALA A 77 -0.13 -7.93 14.11
N LEU A 78 0.60 -8.30 15.15
CA LEU A 78 2.05 -8.33 15.13
C LEU A 78 2.62 -9.26 14.04
N PRO A 79 2.20 -10.54 13.92
CA PRO A 79 2.75 -11.42 12.89
C PRO A 79 2.37 -10.96 11.47
N LYS A 80 1.14 -10.47 11.25
CA LYS A 80 0.69 -10.00 9.93
C LYS A 80 1.42 -8.74 9.48
N PHE A 81 1.53 -7.74 10.36
CA PHE A 81 2.33 -6.54 10.04
C PHE A 81 3.83 -6.86 9.96
N GLY A 82 4.33 -7.82 10.75
CA GLY A 82 5.71 -8.30 10.68
C GLY A 82 6.03 -8.91 9.32
N MET A 83 5.14 -9.73 8.76
CA MET A 83 5.24 -10.25 7.40
C MET A 83 5.30 -9.11 6.38
N TYR A 84 4.33 -8.20 6.38
CA TYR A 84 4.28 -7.11 5.42
C TYR A 84 5.51 -6.20 5.49
N ARG A 85 5.97 -5.83 6.69
CA ARG A 85 7.16 -4.98 6.86
C ARG A 85 8.42 -5.61 6.26
N ARG A 86 8.59 -6.94 6.34
CA ARG A 86 9.73 -7.63 5.72
C ARG A 86 9.68 -7.52 4.20
N ILE A 87 8.49 -7.66 3.61
CA ILE A 87 8.29 -7.56 2.17
C ILE A 87 8.49 -6.12 1.69
N LEU A 88 7.89 -5.14 2.39
CA LEU A 88 8.08 -3.72 2.09
C LEU A 88 9.55 -3.31 2.20
N ALA A 89 10.27 -3.75 3.24
CA ALA A 89 11.70 -3.49 3.39
C ALA A 89 12.51 -4.05 2.23
N LYS A 90 12.21 -5.28 1.78
CA LYS A 90 12.84 -5.89 0.60
C LYS A 90 12.62 -5.03 -0.65
N VAL A 91 11.38 -4.66 -0.95
CA VAL A 91 11.04 -3.85 -2.13
C VAL A 91 11.71 -2.47 -2.07
N LEU A 92 11.70 -1.81 -0.90
CA LEU A 92 12.36 -0.52 -0.71
C LEU A 92 13.88 -0.61 -0.91
N ALA A 93 14.52 -1.64 -0.35
CA ALA A 93 15.95 -1.84 -0.51
C ALA A 93 16.33 -2.11 -1.97
N GLU A 94 15.65 -3.04 -2.64
CA GLU A 94 15.96 -3.45 -4.00
C GLU A 94 15.68 -2.35 -5.03
N ASP A 95 14.49 -1.73 -5.00
CA ASP A 95 14.06 -0.85 -6.08
C ASP A 95 14.36 0.62 -5.83
N PHE A 96 14.48 1.05 -4.57
CA PHE A 96 14.64 2.45 -4.23
C PHE A 96 16.06 2.74 -3.76
N VAL A 97 16.55 2.01 -2.75
CA VAL A 97 17.93 2.21 -2.28
C VAL A 97 18.92 1.77 -3.35
N ILE A 98 18.84 0.53 -3.83
CA ILE A 98 19.74 0.02 -4.86
C ILE A 98 19.32 0.56 -6.24
N GLY A 99 18.09 0.26 -6.67
CA GLY A 99 17.62 0.55 -8.02
C GLY A 99 17.51 2.04 -8.40
N ARG A 100 17.36 2.94 -7.42
CA ARG A 100 17.29 4.40 -7.65
C ARG A 100 18.37 5.19 -6.90
N SER A 101 19.32 4.50 -6.25
CA SER A 101 20.37 5.13 -5.44
C SER A 101 19.82 6.10 -4.39
N TRP A 102 18.66 5.79 -3.79
CA TRP A 102 18.14 6.57 -2.67
C TRP A 102 18.95 6.31 -1.41
N SER A 103 19.02 7.31 -0.52
CA SER A 103 19.47 7.06 0.84
C SER A 103 18.46 6.16 1.58
N GLU A 104 18.94 5.47 2.62
CA GLU A 104 18.09 4.65 3.46
C GLU A 104 16.99 5.50 4.13
N GLU A 105 17.32 6.70 4.59
CA GLU A 105 16.39 7.61 5.25
C GLU A 105 15.21 7.97 4.32
N ARG A 106 15.50 8.23 3.04
CA ARG A 106 14.47 8.53 2.05
C ARG A 106 13.57 7.33 1.78
N ALA A 107 14.14 6.12 1.73
CA ALA A 107 13.36 4.89 1.57
C ALA A 107 12.48 4.63 2.81
N LEU A 108 13.00 4.87 4.02
CA LEU A 108 12.25 4.78 5.27
C LEU A 108 11.13 5.82 5.35
N GLU A 109 11.33 7.03 4.82
CA GLU A 109 10.29 8.05 4.72
C GLU A 109 9.12 7.57 3.84
N LEU A 110 9.42 6.98 2.68
CA LEU A 110 8.41 6.37 1.81
C LEU A 110 7.68 5.22 2.51
N GLY A 111 8.41 4.35 3.21
CA GLY A 111 7.83 3.26 3.99
C GLY A 111 6.91 3.77 5.12
N ARG A 112 7.32 4.83 5.82
CA ARG A 112 6.51 5.48 6.87
C ARG A 112 5.26 6.12 6.30
N GLN A 113 5.36 6.80 5.15
CA GLN A 113 4.18 7.36 4.49
C GLN A 113 3.20 6.26 4.09
N ASN A 114 3.70 5.17 3.50
CA ASN A 114 2.88 4.05 3.05
C ASN A 114 2.18 3.31 4.21
N LEU A 115 2.86 3.12 5.35
CA LEU A 115 2.32 2.44 6.53
C LEU A 115 1.43 3.32 7.42
N ARG A 116 1.69 4.64 7.46
CA ARG A 116 1.08 5.53 8.45
C ARG A 116 0.66 6.88 7.89
N GLY A 117 1.55 7.59 7.21
CA GLY A 117 1.27 8.97 6.77
C GLY A 117 0.03 9.08 5.87
N ASN A 118 -0.14 8.14 4.94
CA ASN A 118 -1.32 8.11 4.07
C ASN A 118 -2.60 7.71 4.82
N VAL A 119 -2.50 6.90 5.88
CA VAL A 119 -3.68 6.57 6.71
C VAL A 119 -4.19 7.83 7.40
N GLU A 120 -3.28 8.64 7.95
CA GLU A 120 -3.62 9.90 8.63
C GLU A 120 -4.28 10.89 7.68
N THR A 121 -3.74 11.07 6.48
CA THR A 121 -4.26 12.03 5.51
C THR A 121 -5.54 11.56 4.82
N ILE A 122 -5.63 10.28 4.42
CA ILE A 122 -6.78 9.76 3.67
C ILE A 122 -8.03 9.63 4.55
N PHE A 123 -7.87 9.22 5.81
CA PHE A 123 -8.98 9.07 6.74
C PHE A 123 -9.19 10.28 7.66
N GLY A 124 -8.41 11.35 7.48
CA GLY A 124 -8.54 12.57 8.28
C GLY A 124 -8.29 12.36 9.78
N VAL A 125 -7.48 11.36 10.15
CA VAL A 125 -7.15 11.07 11.54
C VAL A 125 -5.82 11.72 11.88
N THR A 126 -5.86 12.87 12.55
CA THR A 126 -4.66 13.46 13.18
C THR A 126 -4.16 12.53 14.27
N GLY A 127 -2.92 12.04 14.13
CA GLY A 127 -2.24 11.31 15.20
C GLY A 127 -2.24 12.16 16.48
N ARG A 128 -2.91 11.67 17.52
CA ARG A 128 -2.61 12.10 18.89
C ARG A 128 -1.31 11.44 19.34
#